data_AF-A0A346ADV0-F1
#
_entry.id   AF-A0A346ADV0-F1
#
_cell.length_a   1.000
_cell.length_b   1.000
_cell.length_c   1.000
_cell.angle_alpha   90.00
_cell.angle_beta   90.00
_cell.angle_gamma   90.00
#
_symmetry.space_group_name_H-M   'P 1'
#
loop_
_entity.id
_entity.type
_entity.pdbx_description
1 polymer ?
#
loop_
_entity_poly.entity_id
_entity_poly.type
_entity_poly.pdbx_seq_one_letter_code
_entity_poly.pdbx_strand_id
1 'polypeptide(L)'
;EHERYVAMTRAYLRDHLPVNSPPFLPMAMAALIDAMHRSALGNFARSDGTTDAFAELKDGMEWIHRMLAADPTAGSQLLLAVLPDTAAVRQSLAALRAEAQDLL
;
A
#
# COMPACT_ATOMS: atom_id res chain seq x y z
N GLU A 1 16.64 -8.23 -1.90
CA GLU A 1 15.43 -8.96 -1.45
C GLU A 1 14.13 -8.20 -1.72
N HIS A 2 14.03 -6.91 -1.38
CA HIS A 2 12.85 -6.06 -1.66
C HIS A 2 12.42 -6.06 -3.14
N GLU A 3 13.35 -5.92 -4.09
CA GLU A 3 13.04 -5.95 -5.53
C GLU A 3 12.41 -7.28 -5.98
N ARG A 4 12.88 -8.40 -5.42
CA ARG A 4 12.34 -9.74 -5.70
C ARG A 4 10.93 -9.88 -5.16
N TYR A 5 10.69 -9.40 -3.94
CA TYR A 5 9.37 -9.39 -3.32
C TYR A 5 8.37 -8.57 -4.16
N VAL A 6 8.73 -7.34 -4.54
CA VAL A 6 7.88 -6.48 -5.38
C VAL A 6 7.59 -7.12 -6.74
N ALA A 7 8.59 -7.74 -7.38
CA ALA A 7 8.40 -8.42 -8.65
C ALA A 7 7.44 -9.62 -8.55
N MET A 8 7.57 -10.45 -7.52
CA MET A 8 6.70 -11.61 -7.29
C MET A 8 5.27 -11.17 -6.97
N THR A 9 5.09 -10.20 -6.07
CA THR A 9 3.77 -9.66 -5.70
C THR A 9 3.08 -9.06 -6.92
N ARG A 10 3.81 -8.32 -7.76
CA ARG A 10 3.27 -7.76 -9.01
C ARG A 10 2.88 -8.84 -10.04
N ALA A 11 3.67 -9.90 -10.16
CA ALA A 11 3.35 -11.01 -11.07
C ALA A 11 2.08 -11.73 -10.59
N TYR A 12 2.04 -12.09 -9.30
CA TYR A 12 0.87 -12.70 -8.68
C TYR A 12 -0.40 -11.86 -8.87
N LEU A 13 -0.35 -10.55 -8.60
CA LEU A 13 -1.50 -9.67 -8.75
C LEU A 13 -1.98 -9.55 -10.20
N ARG A 14 -1.08 -9.62 -11.18
CA ARG A 14 -1.47 -9.58 -12.60
C ARG A 14 -2.33 -10.78 -12.98
N ASP A 15 -2.03 -11.94 -12.41
CA ASP A 15 -2.72 -13.20 -12.72
C ASP A 15 -4.05 -13.35 -11.95
N HIS A 16 -4.25 -12.58 -10.87
CA HIS A 16 -5.40 -12.71 -9.96
C HIS A 16 -6.35 -11.51 -9.95
N LEU A 17 -5.94 -10.37 -10.53
CA LEU A 17 -6.84 -9.22 -10.69
C LEU A 17 -7.77 -9.42 -11.90
N PRO A 18 -8.98 -8.83 -11.89
CA PRO A 18 -9.89 -8.90 -13.04
C PRO A 18 -9.22 -8.45 -14.34
N VAL A 19 -9.52 -9.12 -15.46
CA VAL A 19 -8.90 -8.84 -16.78
C VAL A 19 -9.11 -7.39 -17.24
N ASN A 20 -10.20 -6.75 -16.81
CA ASN A 20 -10.53 -5.36 -17.13
C ASN A 20 -9.96 -4.35 -16.13
N SER A 21 -9.09 -4.78 -15.21
CA SER A 21 -8.46 -3.89 -14.24
C SER A 21 -7.57 -2.86 -14.93
N PRO A 22 -7.49 -1.62 -14.42
CA PRO A 22 -6.54 -0.65 -14.94
C PRO A 22 -5.09 -1.17 -14.91
N PRO A 23 -4.26 -0.87 -15.92
CA PRO A 23 -2.90 -1.41 -16.03
C PRO A 23 -1.97 -0.99 -14.88
N PHE A 24 -2.30 0.11 -14.20
CA PHE A 24 -1.58 0.57 -13.02
C PHE A 24 -1.95 -0.23 -11.75
N LEU A 25 -3.12 -0.87 -11.68
CA LEU A 25 -3.65 -1.47 -10.46
C LEU A 25 -2.72 -2.53 -9.83
N PRO A 26 -2.11 -3.48 -10.57
CA PRO A 26 -1.19 -4.45 -9.96
C PRO A 26 0.01 -3.78 -9.28
N MET A 27 0.54 -2.70 -9.86
CA MET A 27 1.66 -1.95 -9.27
C MET A 27 1.20 -1.18 -8.03
N ALA A 28 0.04 -0.57 -8.13
CA ALA A 28 -0.58 0.20 -7.07
C ALA A 28 -0.87 -0.67 -5.83
N MET A 29 -1.41 -1.87 -6.05
CA MET A 29 -1.68 -2.86 -5.02
C MET A 29 -0.40 -3.42 -4.42
N ALA A 30 0.62 -3.72 -5.24
CA ALA A 30 1.92 -4.15 -4.73
C ALA A 30 2.55 -3.09 -3.82
N ALA A 31 2.46 -1.81 -4.18
CA ALA A 31 2.95 -0.70 -3.37
C ALA A 31 2.16 -0.56 -2.05
N LEU A 32 0.84 -0.74 -2.07
CA LEU A 32 0.01 -0.69 -0.87
C LEU A 32 0.33 -1.84 0.11
N ILE A 33 0.46 -3.06 -0.42
CA ILE A 33 0.85 -4.24 0.37
C ILE A 33 2.22 -4.02 1.01
N ASP A 34 3.20 -3.54 0.24
CA ASP A 34 4.54 -3.26 0.75
C ASP A 34 4.54 -2.15 1.83
N ALA A 35 3.73 -1.10 1.66
CA ALA A 35 3.55 -0.06 2.67
C ALA A 35 2.97 -0.62 3.97
N MET A 36 1.99 -1.52 3.91
CA MET A 36 1.43 -2.20 5.10
C MET A 36 2.49 -3.02 5.83
N HIS A 37 3.29 -3.80 5.10
CA HIS A 37 4.38 -4.58 5.70
C HIS A 37 5.40 -3.69 6.41
N ARG A 38 5.81 -2.58 5.77
CA ARG A 38 6.74 -1.62 6.38
C ARG A 38 6.14 -0.88 7.57
N SER A 39 4.84 -0.58 7.54
CA SER A 39 4.14 0.06 8.66
C SER A 39 4.08 -0.86 9.87
N ALA A 40 3.63 -2.11 9.70
CA ALA A 40 3.52 -3.08 10.80
C ALA A 40 4.90 -3.38 11.42
N LEU A 41 5.92 -3.60 10.58
CA LEU A 41 7.30 -3.79 11.04
C LEU A 41 7.85 -2.54 11.74
N GLY A 42 7.54 -1.36 11.22
CA GLY A 42 7.95 -0.09 11.80
C GLY A 42 7.28 0.19 13.16
N ASN A 43 6.01 -0.15 13.32
CA ASN A 43 5.29 -0.05 14.58
C ASN A 43 5.90 -1.00 15.63
N PHE A 44 6.11 -2.27 15.26
CA PHE A 44 6.79 -3.26 16.09
C PHE A 44 8.17 -2.79 16.57
N ALA A 45 8.99 -2.29 15.65
CA ALA A 45 10.33 -1.81 16.00
C ALA A 45 10.28 -0.58 16.93
N ARG A 46 9.34 0.34 16.71
CA ARG A 46 9.17 1.55 17.56
C ARG A 46 8.57 1.26 18.93
N SER A 47 7.88 0.13 19.09
CA SER A 47 7.26 -0.28 20.34
C SER A 47 8.12 -1.27 21.14
N ASP A 48 9.41 -1.41 20.80
CA ASP A 48 10.33 -2.39 21.38
C ASP A 48 9.78 -3.83 21.35
N GLY A 49 9.02 -4.15 20.30
CA GLY A 49 8.45 -5.46 20.07
C GLY A 49 7.16 -5.78 20.83
N THR A 50 6.53 -4.77 21.44
CA THR A 50 5.27 -4.96 22.21
C THR A 50 4.02 -4.96 21.32
N THR A 51 4.10 -4.36 20.13
CA THR A 51 3.02 -4.41 19.13
C THR A 51 2.98 -5.77 18.44
N ASP A 52 1.80 -6.33 18.19
CA ASP A 52 1.67 -7.55 17.37
C ASP A 52 1.69 -7.19 15.88
N ALA A 53 2.86 -7.28 15.26
CA ALA A 53 3.04 -7.00 13.83
C ALA A 53 2.21 -7.92 12.93
N PHE A 54 1.96 -9.17 13.35
CA PHE A 54 1.19 -10.12 12.54
C PHE A 54 -0.29 -9.80 12.57
N ALA A 55 -0.82 -9.42 13.75
CA ALA A 55 -2.19 -8.93 13.87
C ALA A 55 -2.41 -7.66 13.03
N GLU A 56 -1.52 -6.68 13.14
CA GLU A 56 -1.61 -5.44 12.33
C GLU A 56 -1.55 -5.73 10.82
N LEU A 57 -0.65 -6.61 10.39
CA LEU A 57 -0.55 -7.00 8.99
C LEU A 57 -1.83 -7.70 8.52
N LYS A 58 -2.38 -8.62 9.32
CA LYS A 58 -3.62 -9.32 9.01
C LYS A 58 -4.77 -8.33 8.85
N ASP A 59 -4.95 -7.41 9.79
CA ASP A 59 -6.00 -6.39 9.76
C ASP A 59 -5.84 -5.47 8.53
N GLY A 60 -4.61 -5.08 8.21
CA GLY A 60 -4.28 -4.33 7.00
C GLY A 60 -4.65 -5.07 5.72
N MET A 61 -4.33 -6.37 5.63
CA MET A 61 -4.68 -7.20 4.47
C MET A 61 -6.19 -7.42 4.34
N GLU A 62 -6.91 -7.61 5.44
CA GLU A 62 -8.37 -7.68 5.41
C GLU A 62 -9.00 -6.37 4.93
N TRP A 63 -8.45 -5.22 5.35
CA TRP A 63 -8.88 -3.92 4.85
C TRP A 63 -8.65 -3.78 3.34
N ILE A 64 -7.48 -4.20 2.83
CA ILE A 64 -7.19 -4.23 1.39
C ILE A 64 -8.19 -5.12 0.64
N HIS A 65 -8.49 -6.32 1.16
CA HIS A 65 -9.48 -7.21 0.53
C HIS A 65 -10.88 -6.59 0.48
N ARG A 66 -11.32 -5.95 1.57
CA ARG A 66 -12.61 -5.24 1.60
C ARG A 66 -12.65 -4.11 0.58
N MET A 67 -11.56 -3.37 0.40
CA MET A 67 -11.47 -2.34 -0.63
C MET A 67 -11.60 -2.90 -2.05
N LEU A 68 -10.93 -4.00 -2.35
CA LEU A 68 -10.99 -4.63 -3.67
C LEU A 68 -12.35 -5.26 -3.97
N ALA A 69 -13.04 -5.73 -2.94
CA ALA A 69 -14.38 -6.29 -3.05
C ALA A 69 -15.49 -5.22 -3.07
N ALA A 70 -15.16 -3.95 -2.81
CA ALA A 70 -16.14 -2.87 -2.76
C ALA A 70 -16.73 -2.60 -4.15
N ASP A 71 -18.06 -2.45 -4.19
CA ASP A 71 -18.80 -2.14 -5.41
C ASP A 71 -18.35 -0.75 -5.95
N PRO A 72 -17.89 -0.65 -7.21
CA PRO A 72 -17.51 0.63 -7.80
C PRO A 72 -18.65 1.65 -7.86
N THR A 73 -19.91 1.24 -7.67
CA THR A 73 -21.09 2.11 -7.62
C THR A 73 -21.46 2.57 -6.21
N ALA A 74 -20.88 1.97 -5.16
CA ALA A 74 -21.04 2.44 -3.80
C ALA A 74 -20.17 3.69 -3.60
N GLY A 75 -20.80 4.84 -3.32
CA GLY A 75 -20.21 6.19 -3.35
C GLY A 75 -19.03 6.52 -2.41
N SER A 76 -18.30 5.53 -1.90
CA SER A 76 -17.02 5.68 -1.21
C SER A 76 -15.92 4.96 -2.00
N GLN A 77 -15.67 5.44 -3.22
CA GLN A 77 -14.60 4.91 -4.06
C GLN A 77 -13.27 5.50 -3.58
N LEU A 78 -12.46 4.68 -2.89
CA LEU A 78 -11.11 5.09 -2.54
C LEU A 78 -10.30 5.20 -3.85
N LEU A 79 -9.87 6.42 -4.18
CA LEU A 79 -9.09 6.68 -5.39
C LEU A 79 -7.63 6.32 -5.14
N LEU A 80 -7.13 5.36 -5.89
CA LEU A 80 -5.75 4.91 -5.78
C LEU A 80 -4.93 5.51 -6.92
N ALA A 81 -4.11 6.51 -6.59
CA ALA A 81 -3.27 7.23 -7.54
C ALA A 81 -1.86 6.63 -7.58
N VAL A 82 -1.41 6.21 -8.76
CA VAL A 82 -0.01 5.85 -9.00
C VAL A 82 0.68 7.04 -9.65
N LEU A 83 1.69 7.58 -8.98
CA LEU A 83 2.47 8.71 -9.48
C LEU A 83 3.76 8.21 -10.13
N PRO A 84 4.23 8.84 -11.23
CA PRO A 84 5.51 8.49 -11.83
C PRO A 84 6.66 8.85 -10.89
N ASP A 85 7.67 7.98 -10.81
CA ASP A 85 8.84 8.18 -9.95
C ASP A 85 9.80 9.24 -10.52
N THR A 86 9.39 10.50 -10.41
CA THR A 86 10.15 11.67 -10.86
C THR A 86 10.71 12.43 -9.66
N ALA A 87 11.76 13.23 -9.88
CA ALA A 87 12.31 14.08 -8.83
C ALA A 87 11.27 15.02 -8.21
N ALA A 88 10.39 15.60 -9.05
CA ALA A 88 9.31 16.47 -8.60
C ALA A 88 8.30 15.74 -7.71
N VAL A 89 7.85 14.54 -8.11
CA VAL A 89 6.93 13.71 -7.31
C VAL A 89 7.56 13.34 -5.97
N ARG A 90 8.82 12.91 -5.95
CA ARG A 90 9.53 12.57 -4.70
C ARG A 90 9.63 13.76 -3.76
N GLN A 91 9.90 14.96 -4.29
CA GLN A 91 9.96 16.18 -3.49
C GLN A 91 8.61 16.55 -2.90
N SER A 92 7.52 16.48 -3.68
CA SER A 92 6.17 16.76 -3.18
C SER A 92 5.73 15.75 -2.11
N LEU A 93 6.02 14.46 -2.29
CA LEU A 93 5.72 13.45 -1.28
C LEU A 93 6.53 13.64 0.01
N ALA A 94 7.79 14.07 -0.10
CA ALA A 94 8.62 14.39 1.06
C ALA A 94 8.09 15.61 1.83
N ALA A 95 7.64 16.64 1.13
CA ALA A 95 7.02 17.81 1.73
C ALA A 95 5.73 17.45 2.49
N LEU A 96 4.82 16.70 1.84
CA LEU A 96 3.59 16.21 2.49
C LEU A 96 3.88 15.37 3.74
N ARG A 97 4.91 14.53 3.69
CA ARG A 97 5.33 13.74 4.85
C ARG A 97 5.79 14.65 6.00
N ALA A 98 6.61 15.67 5.70
CA ALA A 98 7.10 16.59 6.72
C ALA A 98 5.94 17.36 7.37
N GLU A 99 5.03 17.90 6.56
CA GLU A 99 3.81 18.56 7.04
C GLU A 99 2.96 17.66 7.93
N ALA A 100 2.79 16.38 7.55
CA ALA A 100 2.03 15.42 8.35
C ALA A 100 2.72 15.06 9.67
N GLN A 101 4.06 15.09 9.72
CA GLN A 101 4.82 14.83 10.94
C GLN A 101 4.76 16.01 11.91
N ASP A 102 4.62 17.23 11.42
CA ASP A 102 4.47 18.43 12.27
C ASP A 102 3.06 18.54 12.91
N LEU A 103 2.09 17.77 12.42
CA LEU A 103 0.71 17.73 12.92
C LEU A 103 0.45 16.66 14.00
N LEU A 104 1.44 15.80 14.29
CA LEU A 104 1.37 14.70 15.26
C LEU A 104 2.27 14.99 16.47
#